data_AF-A0A9D5LHA9-F1
#
_entry.id   AF-A0A9D5LHA9-F1
#
_cell.length_a   1.000
_cell.length_b   1.000
_cell.length_c   1.000
_cell.angle_alpha   90.00
_cell.angle_beta   90.00
_cell.angle_gamma   90.00
#
_symmetry.space_group_name_H-M   'P 1'
#
loop_
_entity.id
_entity.type
_entity.pdbx_description
1 polymer ?
#
loop_
_entity_poly.entity_id
_entity_poly.type
_entity_poly.pdbx_seq_one_letter_code
_entity_poly.pdbx_strand_id
1 'polypeptide(L)'
;MSLNLTIDQGNTAAKMALWEGETLVGLAIEQTLTPGAVESFLAPYPPVAEAMYCSVASRGEEIVAALGNRIPRVTRLTARTPLPIAIDYRTPDTLGTDRIAAAVGGWTLFPGSPLLVVDAGTAVTYDAVSADGRFLGGNIAPGMRMRLEALHRFTARLPHVEVPRDLAYDTFLGYDTPSAMILGAVYGIVGAISYYRAHLPASTKVVMTGGWAAELSKLVDFDVTVDPELVSKGLNRILLYNENN
;
A
#
# COMPACT_ATOMS: atom_id res chain seq x y z
N MET A 1 -13.63 18.53 -16.82
CA MET A 1 -12.21 18.13 -16.72
C MET A 1 -12.15 16.63 -17.01
N SER A 2 -11.01 16.09 -17.43
CA SER A 2 -10.87 14.65 -17.66
C SER A 2 -10.71 13.91 -16.34
N LEU A 3 -11.27 12.69 -16.27
CA LEU A 3 -11.13 11.81 -15.11
C LEU A 3 -10.02 10.79 -15.36
N ASN A 4 -9.28 10.47 -14.30
CA ASN A 4 -8.25 9.44 -14.29
C ASN A 4 -8.64 8.29 -13.36
N LEU A 5 -8.41 7.06 -13.78
CA LEU A 5 -8.68 5.85 -12.99
C LEU A 5 -7.37 5.24 -12.51
N THR A 6 -7.26 4.96 -11.21
CA THR A 6 -6.17 4.14 -10.67
C THR A 6 -6.75 2.87 -10.09
N ILE A 7 -6.14 1.74 -10.42
CA ILE A 7 -6.48 0.43 -9.86
C ILE A 7 -5.24 -0.16 -9.20
N ASP A 8 -5.35 -0.44 -7.91
CA ASP A 8 -4.36 -1.20 -7.15
C ASP A 8 -4.93 -2.59 -6.83
N GLN A 9 -4.42 -3.63 -7.50
CA GLN A 9 -4.84 -5.00 -7.29
C GLN A 9 -3.83 -5.77 -6.44
N GLY A 10 -4.11 -5.82 -5.14
CA GLY A 10 -3.37 -6.60 -4.16
C GLY A 10 -3.76 -8.08 -4.13
N ASN A 11 -3.18 -8.81 -3.17
CA ASN A 11 -3.46 -10.24 -2.96
C ASN A 11 -4.86 -10.54 -2.40
N THR A 12 -5.53 -9.56 -1.79
CA THR A 12 -6.75 -9.77 -1.01
C THR A 12 -7.94 -8.96 -1.51
N ALA A 13 -7.68 -7.80 -2.11
CA ALA A 13 -8.69 -6.96 -2.72
C ALA A 13 -8.05 -6.09 -3.79
N ALA A 14 -8.88 -5.53 -4.66
CA ALA A 14 -8.52 -4.47 -5.59
C ALA A 14 -9.20 -3.16 -5.16
N LYS A 15 -8.43 -2.08 -5.14
CA LYS A 15 -8.91 -0.73 -4.86
C LYS A 15 -8.96 0.06 -6.15
N MET A 16 -10.14 0.54 -6.51
CA MET A 16 -10.38 1.44 -7.64
C MET A 16 -10.59 2.85 -7.10
N ALA A 17 -9.89 3.82 -7.67
CA ALA A 17 -10.00 5.22 -7.30
C ALA A 17 -10.09 6.08 -8.56
N LEU A 18 -11.01 7.03 -8.55
CA LEU A 18 -11.31 7.94 -9.65
C LEU A 18 -10.90 9.35 -9.26
N TRP A 19 -10.19 10.04 -10.14
CA TRP A 19 -9.53 11.31 -9.85
C TRP A 19 -9.93 12.40 -10.84
N GLU A 20 -10.17 13.60 -10.34
CA GLU A 20 -10.22 14.84 -11.13
C GLU A 20 -9.00 15.68 -10.75
N GLY A 21 -7.96 15.63 -11.60
CA GLY A 21 -6.63 16.14 -11.24
C GLY A 21 -6.06 15.37 -10.04
N GLU A 22 -5.82 16.08 -8.94
CA GLU A 22 -5.36 15.48 -7.67
C GLU A 22 -6.53 15.15 -6.69
N THR A 23 -7.77 15.49 -7.07
CA THR A 23 -8.95 15.32 -6.21
C THR A 23 -9.55 13.92 -6.38
N LEU A 24 -9.69 13.17 -5.30
CA LEU A 24 -10.41 11.89 -5.30
C LEU A 24 -11.92 12.13 -5.39
N VAL A 25 -12.57 11.60 -6.43
CA VAL A 25 -14.01 11.78 -6.70
C VAL A 25 -14.82 10.48 -6.66
N GLY A 26 -14.14 9.33 -6.59
CA GLY A 26 -14.79 8.03 -6.47
C GLY A 26 -13.83 6.99 -5.90
N LEU A 27 -14.36 6.09 -5.08
CA LEU A 27 -13.59 5.00 -4.49
C LEU A 27 -14.46 3.74 -4.38
N ALA A 28 -13.89 2.60 -4.75
CA ALA A 28 -14.48 1.28 -4.56
C ALA A 28 -13.41 0.26 -4.21
N ILE A 29 -13.80 -0.75 -3.41
CA ILE A 29 -12.95 -1.87 -3.03
C ILE A 29 -13.69 -3.16 -3.39
N GLU A 30 -13.03 -4.00 -4.18
CA GLU A 30 -13.55 -5.29 -4.63
C GLU A 30 -12.69 -6.42 -4.11
N GLN A 31 -13.30 -7.45 -3.51
CA GLN A 31 -12.53 -8.65 -3.12
C GLN A 31 -11.97 -9.39 -4.34
N THR A 32 -12.72 -9.36 -5.45
CA THR A 32 -12.31 -9.93 -6.73
C THR A 32 -12.62 -8.91 -7.82
N LEU A 33 -11.57 -8.39 -8.44
CA LEU A 33 -11.73 -7.46 -9.55
C LEU A 33 -12.21 -8.20 -10.79
N THR A 34 -13.30 -7.71 -11.40
CA THR A 34 -13.82 -8.21 -12.67
C THR A 34 -14.06 -7.03 -13.62
N PRO A 35 -14.08 -7.24 -14.95
CA PRO A 35 -14.46 -6.19 -15.88
C PRO A 35 -15.81 -5.56 -15.53
N GLY A 36 -16.84 -6.36 -15.21
CA GLY A 36 -18.17 -5.87 -14.84
C GLY A 36 -18.20 -5.03 -13.56
N ALA A 37 -17.33 -5.33 -12.59
CA ALA A 37 -17.17 -4.49 -11.40
C ALA A 37 -16.61 -3.10 -11.75
N VAL A 38 -15.62 -3.04 -12.66
CA VAL A 38 -15.09 -1.76 -13.17
C VAL A 38 -16.18 -0.99 -13.91
N GLU A 39 -16.97 -1.66 -14.77
CA GLU A 39 -18.06 -1.02 -15.50
C GLU A 39 -19.12 -0.44 -14.56
N SER A 40 -19.48 -1.20 -13.53
CA SER A 40 -20.46 -0.78 -12.52
C SER A 40 -19.95 0.42 -11.74
N PHE A 41 -18.66 0.43 -11.39
CA PHE A 41 -18.02 1.55 -10.69
C PHE A 41 -17.95 2.82 -11.56
N LEU A 42 -17.68 2.70 -12.86
CA LEU A 42 -17.56 3.84 -13.78
C LEU A 42 -18.91 4.33 -14.33
N ALA A 43 -19.97 3.53 -14.27
CA ALA A 43 -21.28 3.86 -14.84
C ALA A 43 -21.86 5.23 -14.44
N PRO A 44 -21.71 5.73 -13.19
CA PRO A 44 -22.26 7.03 -12.80
C PRO A 44 -21.38 8.24 -13.18
N TYR A 45 -20.21 8.02 -13.78
CA TYR A 45 -19.22 9.06 -14.04
C TYR A 45 -19.05 9.39 -15.55
N PRO A 46 -18.58 10.60 -15.88
CA PRO A 46 -18.11 10.93 -17.23
C PRO A 46 -17.00 10.00 -17.73
N PRO A 47 -16.73 9.98 -19.06
CA PRO A 47 -15.64 9.19 -19.62
C PRO A 47 -14.28 9.45 -18.95
N VAL A 48 -13.57 8.37 -18.66
CA VAL A 48 -12.20 8.37 -18.12
C VAL A 48 -11.22 8.54 -19.28
N ALA A 49 -10.27 9.46 -19.16
CA ALA A 49 -9.26 9.71 -20.18
C ALA A 49 -8.10 8.73 -20.08
N GLU A 50 -7.58 8.52 -18.86
CA GLU A 50 -6.43 7.67 -18.61
C GLU A 50 -6.65 6.73 -17.42
N ALA A 51 -6.05 5.55 -17.48
CA ALA A 51 -6.04 4.61 -16.38
C ALA A 51 -4.63 4.09 -16.09
N MET A 52 -4.32 3.92 -14.80
CA MET A 52 -3.13 3.20 -14.36
C MET A 52 -3.50 1.98 -13.53
N TYR A 53 -2.99 0.84 -13.96
CA TYR A 53 -3.21 -0.44 -13.34
C TYR A 53 -1.93 -0.95 -12.69
N CYS A 54 -1.99 -1.20 -11.38
CA CYS A 54 -0.96 -1.81 -10.57
C CYS A 54 -1.47 -3.17 -10.09
N SER A 55 -0.63 -4.20 -10.19
CA SER A 55 -0.96 -5.52 -9.67
C SER A 55 0.28 -6.29 -9.27
N VAL A 56 0.25 -6.82 -8.04
CA VAL A 56 1.24 -7.76 -7.52
C VAL A 56 0.81 -9.22 -7.67
N ALA A 57 -0.44 -9.45 -8.10
CA ALA A 57 -0.92 -10.76 -8.47
C ALA A 57 -0.60 -11.05 -9.95
N SER A 58 -0.31 -12.30 -10.30
CA SER A 58 -0.08 -12.76 -11.68
C SER A 58 -1.33 -12.74 -12.57
N ARG A 59 -2.34 -11.94 -12.21
CA ARG A 59 -3.69 -11.91 -12.80
C ARG A 59 -4.06 -10.45 -13.04
N GLY A 60 -4.16 -10.06 -14.31
CA GLY A 60 -4.48 -8.68 -14.67
C GLY A 60 -4.61 -8.39 -16.16
N GLU A 61 -4.17 -9.29 -17.04
CA GLU A 61 -4.23 -9.07 -18.50
C GLU A 61 -5.66 -8.88 -19.00
N GLU A 62 -6.60 -9.71 -18.53
CA GLU A 62 -8.03 -9.57 -18.88
C GLU A 62 -8.61 -8.23 -18.43
N ILE A 63 -8.21 -7.74 -17.25
CA ILE A 63 -8.65 -6.43 -16.75
C ILE A 63 -8.08 -5.32 -17.61
N VAL A 64 -6.78 -5.33 -17.88
CA VAL A 64 -6.12 -4.31 -18.71
C VAL A 64 -6.71 -4.29 -20.13
N ALA A 65 -6.96 -5.46 -20.72
CA ALA A 65 -7.62 -5.57 -22.02
C ALA A 65 -9.05 -5.01 -21.99
N ALA A 66 -9.83 -5.32 -20.95
CA ALA A 66 -11.18 -4.79 -20.79
C ALA A 66 -11.19 -3.26 -20.62
N LEU A 67 -10.23 -2.71 -19.87
CA LEU A 67 -10.05 -1.26 -19.72
C LEU A 67 -9.73 -0.60 -21.08
N GLY A 68 -8.87 -1.22 -21.89
CA GLY A 68 -8.45 -0.69 -23.19
C GLY A 68 -9.58 -0.55 -24.22
N ASN A 69 -10.68 -1.28 -24.05
CA ASN A 69 -11.87 -1.13 -24.90
C ASN A 69 -12.67 0.16 -24.62
N ARG A 70 -12.43 0.82 -23.47
CA ARG A 70 -13.26 1.95 -22.98
C ARG A 70 -12.45 3.19 -22.67
N ILE A 71 -11.21 3.02 -22.23
CA ILE A 71 -10.32 4.09 -21.78
C ILE A 71 -9.24 4.28 -22.83
N PRO A 72 -9.12 5.47 -23.43
CA PRO A 72 -8.18 5.73 -24.52
C PRO A 72 -6.72 5.36 -24.20
N ARG A 73 -6.32 5.52 -22.93
CA ARG A 73 -4.96 5.25 -22.47
C ARG A 73 -4.99 4.43 -21.20
N VAL A 74 -4.41 3.22 -21.26
CA VAL A 74 -4.29 2.33 -20.11
C VAL A 74 -2.83 1.96 -19.96
N THR A 75 -2.25 2.33 -18.83
CA THR A 75 -0.85 2.06 -18.50
C THR A 75 -0.78 1.05 -17.37
N ARG A 76 -0.08 -0.06 -17.60
CA ARG A 76 0.33 -0.93 -16.50
C ARG A 76 1.60 -0.37 -15.86
N LEU A 77 1.60 -0.17 -14.54
CA LEU A 77 2.80 0.23 -13.83
C LEU A 77 3.85 -0.89 -13.92
N THR A 78 5.06 -0.53 -14.33
CA THR A 78 6.22 -1.44 -14.41
C THR A 78 7.46 -0.71 -13.92
N ALA A 79 8.55 -1.44 -13.67
CA ALA A 79 9.84 -0.85 -13.31
C ALA A 79 10.43 0.08 -14.39
N ARG A 80 9.91 0.04 -15.63
CA ARG A 80 10.31 0.90 -16.75
C ARG A 80 9.44 2.13 -16.92
N THR A 81 8.32 2.22 -16.22
CA THR A 81 7.45 3.41 -16.26
C THR A 81 8.25 4.61 -15.73
N PRO A 82 8.27 5.77 -16.41
CA PRO A 82 8.91 6.97 -15.86
C PRO A 82 8.24 7.38 -14.54
N LEU A 83 9.07 7.61 -13.50
CA LEU A 83 8.61 7.89 -12.14
C LEU A 83 9.08 9.29 -11.69
N PRO A 84 8.33 9.95 -10.79
CA PRO A 84 8.74 11.19 -10.16
C PRO A 84 9.81 11.00 -9.06
N ILE A 85 10.28 9.77 -8.83
CA ILE A 85 11.36 9.41 -7.91
C ILE A 85 12.34 8.47 -8.61
N ALA A 86 13.60 8.46 -8.18
CA ALA A 86 14.59 7.49 -8.63
C ALA A 86 14.46 6.16 -7.86
N ILE A 87 14.82 5.04 -8.48
CA ILE A 87 14.81 3.71 -7.85
C ILE A 87 16.26 3.22 -7.70
N ASP A 88 16.78 3.20 -6.47
CA ASP A 88 18.14 2.70 -6.16
C ASP A 88 18.15 1.20 -5.82
N TYR A 89 17.02 0.53 -6.04
CA TYR A 89 16.91 -0.90 -5.85
C TYR A 89 17.77 -1.62 -6.89
N ARG A 90 18.67 -2.51 -6.44
CA ARG A 90 19.63 -3.22 -7.33
C ARG A 90 18.96 -4.08 -8.40
N THR A 91 17.71 -4.49 -8.17
CA THR A 91 16.91 -5.31 -9.08
C THR A 91 15.54 -4.64 -9.32
N PRO A 92 15.49 -3.50 -10.05
CA PRO A 92 14.27 -2.69 -10.17
C PRO A 92 13.06 -3.49 -10.67
N ASP A 93 13.27 -4.41 -11.61
CA ASP A 93 12.23 -5.28 -12.18
C ASP A 93 11.59 -6.25 -11.17
N THR A 94 12.23 -6.46 -10.01
CA THR A 94 11.71 -7.32 -8.93
C THR A 94 11.02 -6.53 -7.82
N LEU A 95 11.08 -5.20 -7.86
CA LEU A 95 10.44 -4.35 -6.86
C LEU A 95 8.92 -4.35 -7.10
N GLY A 96 8.15 -4.60 -6.04
CA GLY A 96 6.69 -4.55 -6.09
C GLY A 96 6.20 -3.18 -6.58
N THR A 97 5.31 -3.18 -7.56
CA THR A 97 4.75 -1.95 -8.15
C THR A 97 3.88 -1.19 -7.15
N ASP A 98 3.26 -1.90 -6.21
CA ASP A 98 2.56 -1.36 -5.04
C ASP A 98 3.51 -0.55 -4.14
N ARG A 99 4.69 -1.08 -3.86
CA ARG A 99 5.74 -0.39 -3.07
C ARG A 99 6.27 0.86 -3.78
N ILE A 100 6.42 0.80 -5.11
CA ILE A 100 6.77 1.98 -5.92
C ILE A 100 5.68 3.04 -5.79
N ALA A 101 4.42 2.67 -5.99
CA ALA A 101 3.29 3.58 -5.88
C ALA A 101 3.17 4.16 -4.46
N ALA A 102 3.28 3.36 -3.41
CA ALA A 102 3.28 3.83 -2.02
C ALA A 102 4.41 4.83 -1.75
N ALA A 103 5.63 4.56 -2.25
CA ALA A 103 6.76 5.47 -2.12
C ALA A 103 6.54 6.80 -2.84
N VAL A 104 6.00 6.77 -4.06
CA VAL A 104 5.63 7.99 -4.79
C VAL A 104 4.52 8.75 -4.08
N GLY A 105 3.51 8.05 -3.55
CA GLY A 105 2.43 8.62 -2.75
C GLY A 105 2.98 9.35 -1.53
N GLY A 106 3.85 8.70 -0.76
CA GLY A 106 4.51 9.29 0.40
C GLY A 106 5.34 10.52 0.03
N TRP A 107 6.12 10.42 -1.05
CA TRP A 107 6.95 11.52 -1.55
C TRP A 107 6.11 12.72 -2.00
N THR A 108 4.92 12.47 -2.54
CA THR A 108 3.98 13.52 -2.96
C THR A 108 3.40 14.27 -1.76
N LEU A 109 3.12 13.57 -0.66
CA LEU A 109 2.64 14.21 0.58
C LEU A 109 3.72 15.06 1.25
N PHE A 110 4.98 14.64 1.15
CA PHE A 110 6.11 15.25 1.87
C PHE A 110 7.35 15.42 0.98
N PRO A 111 7.27 16.24 -0.07
CA PRO A 111 8.41 16.49 -0.92
C PRO A 111 9.56 17.11 -0.11
N GLY A 112 10.79 16.67 -0.38
CA GLY A 112 12.00 17.14 0.30
C GLY A 112 12.26 16.53 1.68
N SER A 113 11.46 15.55 2.14
CA SER A 113 11.62 14.93 3.48
C SER A 113 12.01 13.46 3.38
N PRO A 114 12.98 12.94 4.15
CA PRO A 114 13.20 11.50 4.19
C PRO A 114 11.96 10.80 4.74
N LEU A 115 11.60 9.65 4.16
CA LEU A 115 10.38 8.91 4.49
C LEU A 115 10.67 7.48 4.89
N LEU A 116 9.90 7.00 5.85
CA LEU A 116 9.62 5.58 6.06
C LEU A 116 8.16 5.34 5.69
N VAL A 117 7.93 4.68 4.56
CA VAL A 117 6.60 4.28 4.11
C VAL A 117 6.33 2.86 4.59
N VAL A 118 5.24 2.66 5.34
CA VAL A 118 4.84 1.36 5.90
C VAL A 118 3.48 0.97 5.37
N ASP A 119 3.42 -0.03 4.51
CA ASP A 119 2.14 -0.65 4.13
C ASP A 119 1.87 -1.85 5.04
N ALA A 120 0.91 -1.72 5.94
CA ALA A 120 0.50 -2.74 6.90
C ALA A 120 -0.73 -3.52 6.41
N GLY A 121 -0.55 -4.28 5.33
CA GLY A 121 -1.58 -5.13 4.72
C GLY A 121 -1.39 -6.63 5.02
N THR A 122 -1.55 -7.46 3.97
CA THR A 122 -1.35 -8.91 4.05
C THR A 122 0.11 -9.27 4.41
N ALA A 123 1.06 -8.60 3.78
CA ALA A 123 2.43 -8.45 4.25
C ALA A 123 2.59 -7.03 4.83
N VAL A 124 3.64 -6.81 5.62
CA VAL A 124 4.08 -5.47 6.00
C VAL A 124 5.33 -5.11 5.21
N THR A 125 5.32 -3.98 4.51
CA THR A 125 6.52 -3.42 3.88
C THR A 125 7.04 -2.23 4.68
N TYR A 126 8.35 -2.00 4.63
CA TYR A 126 9.02 -0.88 5.29
C TYR A 126 10.00 -0.27 4.29
N ASP A 127 9.56 0.78 3.61
CA ASP A 127 10.23 1.36 2.45
C ASP A 127 10.82 2.73 2.77
N ALA A 128 12.12 2.90 2.51
CA ALA A 128 12.82 4.14 2.77
C ALA A 128 12.95 4.97 1.50
N VAL A 129 12.58 6.25 1.58
CA VAL A 129 12.76 7.24 0.51
C VAL A 129 13.63 8.39 1.04
N SER A 130 14.65 8.78 0.30
CA SER A 130 15.52 9.91 0.68
C SER A 130 14.86 11.26 0.45
N ALA A 131 15.41 12.30 1.06
CA ALA A 131 14.97 13.69 0.94
C ALA A 131 15.20 14.32 -0.46
N ASP A 132 15.83 13.60 -1.39
CA ASP A 132 15.98 13.99 -2.80
C ASP A 132 15.14 13.09 -3.73
N GLY A 133 14.21 12.29 -3.18
CA GLY A 133 13.29 11.48 -3.97
C GLY A 133 13.92 10.23 -4.56
N ARG A 134 14.71 9.49 -3.77
CA ARG A 134 15.27 8.19 -4.17
C ARG A 134 14.72 7.08 -3.28
N PHE A 135 14.13 6.06 -3.89
CA PHE A 135 13.77 4.82 -3.20
C PHE A 135 15.06 4.07 -2.85
N LEU A 136 15.45 4.10 -1.57
CA LEU A 136 16.71 3.56 -1.09
C LEU A 136 16.68 2.03 -0.95
N GLY A 137 15.49 1.49 -0.72
CA GLY A 137 15.28 0.08 -0.39
C GLY A 137 14.22 -0.08 0.69
N GLY A 138 14.00 -1.32 1.10
CA GLY A 138 13.05 -1.61 2.15
C GLY A 138 12.92 -3.09 2.43
N ASN A 139 12.17 -3.42 3.47
CA ASN A 139 11.99 -4.79 3.94
C ASN A 139 10.55 -5.26 3.78
N ILE A 140 10.36 -6.58 3.62
CA ILE A 140 9.05 -7.24 3.59
C ILE A 140 8.99 -8.21 4.77
N ALA A 141 7.94 -8.13 5.57
CA ALA A 141 7.69 -9.03 6.70
C ALA A 141 6.25 -9.57 6.66
N PRO A 142 5.94 -10.67 7.37
CA PRO A 142 4.58 -11.16 7.49
C PRO A 142 3.66 -10.12 8.17
N GLY A 143 2.45 -9.92 7.64
CA GLY A 143 1.37 -9.17 8.28
C GLY A 143 0.75 -9.91 9.45
N MET A 144 -0.15 -9.27 10.20
CA MET A 144 -0.71 -9.83 11.43
C MET A 144 -1.35 -11.20 11.23
N ARG A 145 -2.23 -11.33 10.23
CA ARG A 145 -2.87 -12.62 9.90
C ARG A 145 -1.85 -13.70 9.54
N MET A 146 -0.83 -13.36 8.75
CA MET A 146 0.22 -14.32 8.38
C MET A 146 1.02 -14.79 9.59
N ARG A 147 1.33 -13.90 10.54
CA ARG A 147 2.06 -14.24 11.77
C ARG A 147 1.26 -15.23 12.63
N LEU A 148 -0.01 -14.94 12.88
CA LEU A 148 -0.88 -15.82 13.67
C LEU A 148 -1.09 -17.17 12.97
N GLU A 149 -1.33 -17.16 11.66
CA GLU A 149 -1.49 -18.38 10.89
C GLU A 149 -0.22 -19.24 10.87
N ALA A 150 0.96 -18.62 10.76
CA ALA A 150 2.22 -19.33 10.84
C ALA A 150 2.42 -19.99 12.21
N LEU A 151 2.13 -19.28 13.30
CA LEU A 151 2.21 -19.84 14.65
C LEU A 151 1.29 -21.05 14.82
N HIS A 152 0.07 -20.98 14.30
CA HIS A 152 -0.87 -22.11 14.34
C HIS A 152 -0.38 -23.29 13.50
N ARG A 153 0.06 -23.06 12.26
CA ARG A 153 0.47 -24.14 11.33
C ARG A 153 1.78 -24.82 11.69
N PHE A 154 2.73 -24.09 12.26
CA PHE A 154 4.09 -24.60 12.51
C PHE A 154 4.32 -24.99 13.98
N THR A 155 3.27 -25.07 14.80
CA THR A 155 3.37 -25.55 16.18
C THR A 155 2.25 -26.53 16.52
N ALA A 156 2.48 -27.44 17.47
CA ALA A 156 1.51 -28.48 17.80
C ALA A 156 0.36 -28.04 18.73
N ARG A 157 0.52 -26.92 19.46
CA ARG A 157 -0.38 -26.53 20.56
C ARG A 157 -0.97 -25.14 20.45
N LEU A 158 -0.46 -24.28 19.55
CA LEU A 158 -1.01 -22.93 19.43
C LEU A 158 -2.35 -22.98 18.67
N PRO A 159 -3.41 -22.38 19.22
CA PRO A 159 -4.72 -22.38 18.58
C PRO A 159 -4.71 -21.54 17.31
N HIS A 160 -5.70 -21.77 16.45
CA HIS A 160 -6.02 -20.81 15.39
C HIS A 160 -6.63 -19.56 16.05
N VAL A 161 -6.02 -18.39 15.81
CA VAL A 161 -6.44 -17.11 16.39
C VAL A 161 -6.77 -16.14 15.25
N GLU A 162 -7.99 -15.62 15.24
CA GLU A 162 -8.38 -14.56 14.31
C GLU A 162 -7.78 -13.22 14.75
N VAL A 163 -7.46 -12.37 13.78
CA VAL A 163 -6.97 -11.02 14.10
C VAL A 163 -8.15 -10.20 14.63
N PRO A 164 -8.07 -9.63 15.85
CA PRO A 164 -9.16 -8.83 16.40
C PRO A 164 -9.34 -7.54 15.58
N ARG A 165 -10.58 -7.03 15.52
CA ARG A 165 -10.89 -5.78 14.80
C ARG A 165 -10.30 -4.55 15.49
N ASP A 166 -10.29 -4.57 16.82
CA ASP A 166 -9.74 -3.51 17.66
C ASP A 166 -8.60 -4.10 18.50
N LEU A 167 -7.46 -3.41 18.53
CA LEU A 167 -6.33 -3.82 19.38
C LEU A 167 -6.55 -3.34 20.82
N ALA A 168 -6.24 -4.17 21.81
CA ALA A 168 -6.22 -3.75 23.20
C ALA A 168 -4.97 -2.90 23.46
N TYR A 169 -5.16 -1.61 23.79
CA TYR A 169 -4.10 -0.60 23.94
C TYR A 169 -3.55 -0.47 25.36
N ASP A 170 -4.20 -1.09 26.34
CA ASP A 170 -3.92 -0.94 27.77
C ASP A 170 -2.91 -1.98 28.31
N THR A 171 -2.55 -2.99 27.51
CA THR A 171 -1.64 -4.07 27.92
C THR A 171 -0.57 -4.34 26.87
N PHE A 172 0.66 -4.56 27.35
CA PHE A 172 1.79 -4.98 26.52
C PHE A 172 2.02 -6.49 26.56
N LEU A 173 1.59 -7.16 27.63
CA LEU A 173 1.77 -8.60 27.85
C LEU A 173 0.43 -9.34 27.75
N GLY A 174 0.45 -10.50 27.10
CA GLY A 174 -0.70 -11.40 27.06
C GLY A 174 -0.76 -12.27 28.32
N TYR A 175 -1.97 -12.54 28.80
CA TYR A 175 -2.23 -13.33 30.01
C TYR A 175 -2.86 -14.69 29.71
N ASP A 176 -3.08 -14.98 28.44
CA ASP A 176 -3.46 -16.29 27.91
C ASP A 176 -2.78 -16.52 26.54
N THR A 177 -2.88 -17.73 26.00
CA THR A 177 -2.19 -18.07 24.75
C THR A 177 -2.66 -17.21 23.57
N PRO A 178 -3.97 -17.00 23.32
CA PRO A 178 -4.43 -16.12 22.25
C PRO A 178 -3.93 -14.67 22.37
N SER A 179 -4.05 -14.05 23.55
CA SER A 179 -3.58 -12.67 23.78
C SER A 179 -2.06 -12.56 23.64
N ALA A 180 -1.29 -13.54 24.10
CA ALA A 180 0.16 -13.56 23.92
C ALA A 180 0.55 -13.65 22.43
N MET A 181 -0.17 -14.45 21.64
CA MET A 181 0.04 -14.54 20.19
C MET A 181 -0.31 -13.22 19.48
N ILE A 182 -1.45 -12.61 19.82
CA ILE A 182 -1.91 -11.34 19.24
C ILE A 182 -0.93 -10.22 19.55
N LEU A 183 -0.62 -10.00 20.84
CA LEU A 183 0.26 -8.92 21.27
C LEU A 183 1.69 -9.11 20.76
N GLY A 184 2.18 -10.35 20.69
CA GLY A 184 3.47 -10.64 20.06
C GLY A 184 3.50 -10.31 18.56
N ALA A 185 2.41 -10.58 17.84
CA ALA A 185 2.29 -10.22 16.42
C ALA A 185 2.21 -8.69 16.22
N VAL A 186 1.42 -8.00 17.03
CA VAL A 186 1.22 -6.53 17.00
C VAL A 186 2.51 -5.81 17.35
N TYR A 187 3.07 -6.04 18.54
CA TYR A 187 4.27 -5.33 19.00
C TYR A 187 5.53 -5.74 18.23
N GLY A 188 5.54 -6.92 17.60
CA GLY A 188 6.57 -7.28 16.62
C GLY A 188 6.58 -6.37 15.38
N ILE A 189 5.42 -5.86 14.95
CA ILE A 189 5.31 -4.89 13.85
C ILE A 189 5.66 -3.48 14.37
N VAL A 190 5.07 -3.06 15.49
CA VAL A 190 5.36 -1.74 16.11
C VAL A 190 6.85 -1.57 16.37
N GLY A 191 7.48 -2.58 16.98
CA GLY A 191 8.92 -2.59 17.23
C GLY A 191 9.76 -2.52 15.95
N ALA A 192 9.34 -3.16 14.86
CA ALA A 192 10.02 -3.06 13.57
C ALA A 192 9.92 -1.65 12.98
N ILE A 193 8.76 -0.99 13.07
CA ILE A 193 8.57 0.40 12.63
C ILE A 193 9.53 1.31 13.41
N SER A 194 9.53 1.23 14.74
CA SER A 194 10.40 2.02 15.60
C SER A 194 11.88 1.76 15.32
N TYR A 195 12.26 0.49 15.11
CA TYR A 195 13.61 0.09 14.78
C TYR A 195 14.08 0.72 13.46
N TYR A 196 13.31 0.58 12.36
CA TYR A 196 13.71 1.15 11.07
C TYR A 196 13.75 2.67 11.11
N ARG A 197 12.77 3.33 11.75
CA ARG A 197 12.76 4.78 11.93
C ARG A 197 14.03 5.27 12.64
N ALA A 198 14.45 4.59 13.71
CA ALA A 198 15.64 4.95 14.47
C ALA A 198 16.96 4.85 13.68
N HIS A 199 16.98 4.08 12.59
CA HIS A 199 18.14 3.93 11.70
C HIS A 199 18.10 4.88 10.49
N LEU A 200 17.06 5.69 10.37
CA LEU A 200 16.92 6.72 9.34
C LEU A 200 17.20 8.11 9.94
N PRO A 201 17.39 9.16 9.12
CA PRO A 201 17.60 10.51 9.63
C PRO A 201 16.51 10.92 10.64
N ALA A 202 16.86 11.67 11.68
CA ALA A 202 15.91 12.07 12.72
C ALA A 202 14.70 12.88 12.18
N SER A 203 14.85 13.53 11.03
CA SER A 203 13.78 14.24 10.30
C SER A 203 12.84 13.33 9.49
N THR A 204 13.03 12.01 9.57
CA THR A 204 12.24 11.03 8.80
C THR A 204 10.78 11.08 9.21
N LYS A 205 9.90 11.32 8.23
CA LYS A 205 8.46 11.22 8.40
C LYS A 205 8.02 9.78 8.17
N VAL A 206 7.10 9.31 9.01
CA VAL A 206 6.52 7.98 8.85
C VAL A 206 5.14 8.12 8.22
N VAL A 207 4.94 7.44 7.10
CA VAL A 207 3.65 7.38 6.40
C VAL A 207 3.18 5.93 6.41
N MET A 208 1.97 5.69 6.92
CA MET A 208 1.39 4.35 7.01
C MET A 208 0.15 4.21 6.11
N THR A 209 0.03 3.06 5.47
CA THR A 209 -1.14 2.66 4.69
C THR A 209 -1.45 1.17 4.92
N GLY A 210 -2.47 0.64 4.27
CA GLY A 210 -2.92 -0.74 4.49
C GLY A 210 -3.91 -0.87 5.65
N GLY A 211 -4.57 -2.02 5.71
CA GLY A 211 -5.72 -2.26 6.58
C GLY A 211 -5.44 -2.12 8.09
N TRP A 212 -4.16 -2.23 8.50
CA TRP A 212 -3.77 -2.14 9.91
C TRP A 212 -3.08 -0.84 10.29
N ALA A 213 -2.88 0.09 9.36
CA ALA A 213 -2.16 1.34 9.63
C ALA A 213 -2.78 2.17 10.75
N ALA A 214 -4.11 2.31 10.76
CA ALA A 214 -4.82 3.13 11.74
C ALA A 214 -4.75 2.57 13.17
N GLU A 215 -4.71 1.25 13.33
CA GLU A 215 -4.59 0.61 14.64
C GLU A 215 -3.13 0.62 15.13
N LEU A 216 -2.17 0.35 14.22
CA LEU A 216 -0.75 0.34 14.55
C LEU A 216 -0.21 1.76 14.86
N SER A 217 -0.74 2.80 14.20
CA SER A 217 -0.29 4.18 14.44
C SER A 217 -0.60 4.67 15.86
N LYS A 218 -1.59 4.09 16.52
CA LYS A 218 -1.93 4.41 17.92
C LYS A 218 -0.94 3.83 18.93
N LEU A 219 -0.09 2.89 18.51
CA LEU A 219 0.85 2.16 19.37
C LEU A 219 2.30 2.67 19.29
N VAL A 220 2.59 3.59 18.38
CA VAL A 220 3.91 4.22 18.29
C VAL A 220 3.95 5.53 19.09
N ASP A 221 5.14 5.93 19.50
CA ASP A 221 5.40 7.11 20.33
C ASP A 221 5.88 8.34 19.52
N PHE A 222 5.64 8.35 18.21
CA PHE A 222 6.02 9.42 17.29
C PHE A 222 4.92 9.72 16.27
N ASP A 223 5.01 10.90 15.64
CA ASP A 223 4.04 11.33 14.65
C ASP A 223 4.04 10.43 13.40
N VAL A 224 2.85 10.04 12.99
CA VAL A 224 2.59 9.22 11.81
C VAL A 224 1.49 9.85 10.97
N THR A 225 1.69 9.89 9.65
CA THR A 225 0.60 10.17 8.70
C THR A 225 -0.02 8.87 8.25
N VAL A 226 -1.29 8.64 8.58
CA VAL A 226 -2.04 7.49 8.06
C VAL A 226 -2.81 7.93 6.82
N ASP A 227 -2.58 7.26 5.69
CA ASP A 227 -3.23 7.55 4.42
C ASP A 227 -3.70 6.25 3.75
N PRO A 228 -4.98 5.88 3.89
CA PRO A 228 -5.51 4.65 3.29
C PRO A 228 -5.47 4.67 1.75
N GLU A 229 -5.35 5.84 1.13
CA GLU A 229 -5.32 6.04 -0.31
C GLU A 229 -3.89 6.21 -0.85
N LEU A 230 -2.85 6.03 -0.03
CA LEU A 230 -1.45 6.32 -0.38
C LEU A 230 -1.02 5.69 -1.71
N VAL A 231 -1.33 4.41 -1.92
CA VAL A 231 -0.99 3.69 -3.15
C VAL A 231 -1.72 4.32 -4.35
N SER A 232 -3.03 4.54 -4.24
CA SER A 232 -3.83 5.17 -5.29
C SER A 232 -3.39 6.60 -5.61
N LYS A 233 -3.00 7.38 -4.60
CA LYS A 233 -2.40 8.72 -4.77
C LYS A 233 -1.08 8.64 -5.52
N GLY A 234 -0.24 7.67 -5.19
CA GLY A 234 0.99 7.39 -5.90
C GLY A 234 0.77 7.03 -7.37
N LEU A 235 -0.19 6.16 -7.66
CA LEU A 235 -0.56 5.81 -9.04
C LEU A 235 -1.06 7.03 -9.81
N ASN A 236 -1.91 7.86 -9.20
CA ASN A 236 -2.40 9.08 -9.84
C ASN A 236 -1.25 10.08 -10.08
N ARG A 237 -0.32 10.21 -9.14
CA ARG A 237 0.87 11.05 -9.33
C ARG A 237 1.73 10.57 -10.48
N ILE A 238 1.92 9.25 -10.64
CA ILE A 238 2.67 8.69 -11.76
C ILE A 238 1.94 8.95 -13.07
N LEU A 239 0.60 8.84 -13.12
CA LEU A 239 -0.19 9.24 -14.30
C LEU A 239 0.07 10.70 -14.68
N LEU A 240 -0.16 11.63 -13.74
CA LEU A 240 0.02 13.07 -13.95
C LEU A 240 1.47 13.43 -14.37
N TYR A 241 2.47 12.69 -13.88
CA TYR A 241 3.87 12.85 -14.28
C TYR A 241 4.11 12.49 -15.75
N ASN A 242 3.30 11.59 -16.32
CA ASN A 242 3.42 11.11 -17.69
C ASN A 242 2.42 11.75 -18.66
N GLU A 243 1.46 12.56 -18.21
CA GLU A 243 0.46 13.24 -19.08
C GLU A 243 1.09 14.19 -20.14
N ASN A 244 2.33 14.65 -19.91
CA ASN A 244 3.04 15.59 -20.79
C ASN A 244 4.26 14.99 -21.53
N ASN A 245 4.40 13.66 -21.54
CA ASN A 245 5.48 12.96 -22.26
C ASN A 245 4.98 12.23 -23.51
#